data_AF-A0A8T1ZUG1-F1
#
_entry.id   AF-A0A8T1ZUG1-F1
#
_cell.length_a   1.000
_cell.length_b   1.000
_cell.length_c   1.000
_cell.angle_alpha   90.00
_cell.angle_beta   90.00
_cell.angle_gamma   90.00
#
_symmetry.space_group_name_H-M   'P 1'
#
loop_
_entity.id
_entity.type
_entity.pdbx_description
1 polymer ?
#
loop_
_entity_poly.entity_id
_entity_poly.type
_entity_poly.pdbx_seq_one_letter_code
_entity_poly.pdbx_strand_id
1 'polypeptide(L)'
;MSAILAAAIGGAVGALALIALFVFLLWFCVFRRKNLSRTSETGSSDPSTQEGRNVAIELSMREARRFEMEELAQATKSFTNKSLIGIGKFGEVYKGLLQDGVLVAIKKRPGLPTQEFVNEVRYLSSIHHRNLVTLLGFCQESNTQFLVYEYVPNGSVSSHLYGAGGKVPGNRLEFRHRLAISIGAAKGLAHLHSLSPRLIHKDFKTANVLVDENFIAKVADAGVRNFLGREEVGTSSHIVADQIFLSPEVQEFKRFSEKSDVYAFGVFLLELVSGREASEPSPSSSTQTLVEWVMSNHSQIT
;
A
#
# COMPACT_ATOMS: atom_id res chain seq x y z
N MET A 1 60.06 9.15 28.43
CA MET A 1 59.05 8.07 28.49
C MET A 1 59.51 6.96 27.56
N SER A 2 59.81 5.77 28.09
CA SER A 2 60.35 4.65 27.31
C SER A 2 59.32 4.14 26.29
N ALA A 3 59.77 3.72 25.10
CA ALA A 3 58.92 3.18 24.03
C ALA A 3 57.97 2.05 24.51
N ILE A 4 58.38 1.33 25.56
CA ILE A 4 57.60 0.29 26.23
C ILE A 4 56.31 0.85 26.88
N LEU A 5 56.37 2.06 27.46
CA LEU A 5 55.22 2.69 28.10
C LEU A 5 54.19 3.17 27.07
N ALA A 6 54.65 3.68 25.92
CA ALA A 6 53.79 4.11 24.82
C ALA A 6 53.06 2.92 24.16
N ALA A 7 53.75 1.78 23.99
CA ALA A 7 53.14 0.55 23.47
C ALA A 7 52.09 -0.02 24.43
N ALA A 8 52.35 0.00 25.73
CA ALA A 8 51.40 -0.46 26.74
C ALA A 8 50.12 0.38 26.79
N ILE A 9 50.25 1.71 26.71
CA ILE A 9 49.11 2.64 26.68
C ILE A 9 48.30 2.47 25.38
N GLY A 10 48.97 2.33 24.23
CA GLY A 10 48.30 2.10 22.94
C GLY A 10 47.51 0.79 22.89
N GLY A 11 48.05 -0.29 23.46
CA GLY A 11 47.36 -1.57 23.58
C GLY A 11 46.11 -1.50 24.45
N ALA A 12 46.18 -0.78 25.58
CA ALA A 12 45.05 -0.60 26.48
C ALA A 12 43.90 0.21 25.85
N VAL A 13 44.22 1.28 25.13
CA VAL A 13 43.21 2.11 24.44
C VAL A 13 42.54 1.32 23.30
N GLY A 14 43.32 0.54 22.54
CA GLY A 14 42.78 -0.31 21.47
C GLY A 14 41.83 -1.38 22.01
N ALA A 15 42.18 -2.02 23.13
CA ALA A 15 41.32 -3.02 23.77
C ALA A 15 40.00 -2.40 24.27
N LEU A 16 40.04 -1.21 24.88
CA LEU A 16 38.85 -0.50 25.34
C LEU A 16 37.92 -0.12 24.18
N ALA A 17 38.47 0.32 23.05
CA ALA A 17 37.68 0.65 21.86
C ALA A 17 36.96 -0.57 21.28
N LEU A 18 37.63 -1.73 21.24
CA LEU A 18 37.03 -2.99 20.78
C LEU A 18 35.93 -3.50 21.71
N ILE A 19 36.12 -3.37 23.03
CA ILE A 19 35.08 -3.72 24.02
C ILE A 19 33.85 -2.81 23.85
N ALA A 20 34.06 -1.50 23.69
CA ALA A 20 32.96 -0.55 23.48
C ALA A 20 32.17 -0.86 22.19
N LEU A 21 32.87 -1.18 21.09
CA LEU A 21 32.24 -1.60 19.83
C LEU A 21 31.42 -2.89 20.01
N PHE A 22 31.97 -3.88 20.73
CA PHE A 22 31.28 -5.14 20.97
C PHE A 22 30.03 -4.95 21.83
N VAL A 23 30.08 -4.14 22.89
CA VAL A 23 28.91 -3.81 23.71
C VAL A 23 27.86 -3.06 22.89
N PHE A 24 28.28 -2.12 22.04
CA PHE A 24 27.36 -1.41 21.14
C PHE A 24 26.68 -2.35 20.15
N LEU A 25 27.42 -3.28 19.54
CA LEU A 25 26.86 -4.29 18.64
C LEU A 25 25.90 -5.24 19.36
N LEU A 26 26.24 -5.70 20.57
CA LEU A 26 25.34 -6.51 21.39
C LEU A 26 24.07 -5.75 21.75
N TRP A 27 24.19 -4.49 22.19
CA TRP A 27 23.03 -3.64 22.49
C TRP A 27 22.16 -3.43 21.25
N PHE A 28 22.76 -3.15 20.09
CA PHE A 28 22.07 -2.97 18.82
C PHE A 28 21.37 -4.27 18.35
N CYS A 29 22.02 -5.42 18.48
CA CYS A 29 21.44 -6.72 18.17
C CYS A 29 20.28 -7.09 19.11
N VAL A 30 20.41 -6.81 20.41
CA VAL A 30 19.35 -7.04 21.40
C VAL A 30 18.19 -6.06 21.21
N PHE A 31 18.47 -4.79 20.91
CA PHE A 31 17.45 -3.78 20.63
C PHE A 31 16.66 -4.13 19.36
N ARG A 32 17.34 -4.57 18.30
CA ARG A 32 16.68 -5.09 17.09
C ARG A 32 15.89 -6.37 17.37
N ARG A 33 16.41 -7.31 18.17
CA ARG A 33 15.68 -8.51 18.57
C ARG A 33 14.45 -8.18 19.40
N LYS A 34 14.51 -7.25 20.35
CA LYS A 34 13.36 -6.81 21.16
C LYS A 34 12.27 -6.14 20.32
N ASN A 35 12.64 -5.40 19.28
CA ASN A 35 11.68 -4.84 18.31
C ASN A 35 11.13 -5.91 17.34
N LEU A 36 11.87 -6.99 17.07
CA LEU A 36 11.42 -8.09 16.21
C LEU A 36 10.60 -9.16 16.97
N SER A 37 10.86 -9.35 18.27
CA SER A 37 10.22 -10.35 19.13
C SER A 37 8.91 -9.89 19.75
N ARG A 38 8.46 -8.65 19.50
CA ARG A 38 7.08 -8.22 19.78
C ARG A 38 6.08 -8.66 18.70
N THR A 39 6.51 -9.45 17.71
CA THR A 39 5.64 -10.09 16.72
C THR A 39 6.05 -11.55 16.50
N SER A 40 5.90 -12.38 17.54
CA SER A 40 5.93 -13.83 17.37
C SER A 40 5.23 -14.50 18.56
N GLU A 41 3.92 -14.64 18.47
CA GLU A 41 3.25 -15.78 19.09
C GLU A 41 2.78 -16.70 17.96
N THR A 42 3.57 -17.76 17.76
CA THR A 42 3.12 -19.03 17.20
C THR A 42 2.25 -19.72 18.23
N GLY A 43 0.98 -19.93 17.89
CA GLY A 43 0.06 -20.81 18.62
C GLY A 43 -0.79 -21.56 17.62
N SER A 44 -0.26 -22.68 17.13
CA SER A 44 -1.03 -23.71 16.43
C SER A 44 -1.87 -24.46 17.46
N SER A 45 -3.19 -24.47 17.30
CA SER A 45 -4.12 -25.52 17.74
C SER A 45 -5.48 -25.26 17.12
N ASP A 46 -6.00 -26.22 16.34
CA ASP A 46 -7.43 -26.33 16.04
C ASP A 46 -8.23 -26.51 17.34
N PRO A 47 -9.49 -26.03 17.39
CA PRO A 47 -10.53 -27.02 17.63
C PRO A 47 -11.83 -26.80 16.84
N SER A 48 -12.51 -27.94 16.72
CA SER A 48 -13.85 -28.23 16.23
C SER A 48 -14.98 -27.30 16.69
N THR A 49 -15.96 -27.17 15.79
CA THR A 49 -17.41 -26.93 15.96
C THR A 49 -17.97 -26.87 17.39
N GLN A 50 -18.58 -25.73 17.76
CA GLN A 50 -19.89 -25.67 18.44
C GLN A 50 -20.52 -24.27 18.38
N GLU A 51 -21.85 -24.27 18.27
CA GLU A 51 -22.75 -23.13 18.12
C GLU A 51 -22.83 -22.18 19.33
N GLY A 52 -23.11 -20.90 19.05
CA GLY A 52 -24.05 -20.08 19.84
C GLY A 52 -23.53 -19.35 21.08
N ARG A 53 -23.20 -18.05 20.93
CA ARG A 53 -23.83 -16.93 21.67
C ARG A 53 -23.16 -15.60 21.37
N ASN A 54 -24.00 -14.59 21.21
CA ASN A 54 -23.66 -13.18 21.08
C ASN A 54 -22.57 -12.74 22.07
N VAL A 55 -21.40 -12.39 21.55
CA VAL A 55 -20.49 -11.44 22.20
C VAL A 55 -20.18 -10.41 21.14
N ALA A 56 -20.89 -9.28 21.21
CA ALA A 56 -20.46 -8.07 20.56
C ALA A 56 -19.08 -7.74 21.13
N ILE A 57 -18.04 -8.13 20.41
CA ILE A 57 -16.68 -7.71 20.72
C ILE A 57 -16.67 -6.22 20.36
N GLU A 58 -16.83 -5.41 21.39
CA GLU A 58 -16.41 -4.02 21.42
C GLU A 58 -14.89 -4.02 21.17
N LEU A 59 -14.53 -4.11 19.89
CA LEU A 59 -13.19 -3.83 19.42
C LEU A 59 -12.93 -2.39 19.86
N SER A 60 -12.06 -2.22 20.85
CA SER A 60 -11.45 -0.94 21.20
C SER A 60 -10.76 -0.40 19.94
N MET A 61 -11.53 0.29 19.12
CA MET A 61 -11.05 0.98 17.92
C MET A 61 -10.11 2.07 18.43
N ARG A 62 -8.83 1.97 18.09
CA ARG A 62 -7.99 3.17 18.11
C ARG A 62 -8.68 4.19 17.23
N GLU A 63 -9.12 5.29 17.81
CA GLU A 63 -9.80 6.33 17.04
C GLU A 63 -8.86 6.84 15.94
N ALA A 64 -9.40 6.99 14.73
CA ALA A 64 -8.69 7.60 13.62
C ALA A 64 -8.15 8.97 14.07
N ARG A 65 -6.84 9.20 13.95
CA ARG A 65 -6.26 10.48 14.37
C ARG A 65 -6.84 11.60 13.51
N ARG A 66 -7.40 12.62 14.16
CA ARG A 66 -7.76 13.88 13.51
C ARG A 66 -6.53 14.77 13.52
N PHE A 67 -6.03 15.11 12.33
CA PHE A 67 -4.92 16.03 12.13
C PHE A 67 -5.44 17.45 11.97
N GLU A 68 -4.64 18.41 12.43
CA GLU A 68 -4.87 19.83 12.15
C GLU A 68 -4.30 20.21 10.78
N MET A 69 -4.97 21.12 10.05
CA MET A 69 -4.50 21.53 8.72
C MET A 69 -3.10 22.17 8.78
N GLU A 70 -2.80 22.89 9.86
CA GLU A 70 -1.47 23.48 10.08
C GLU A 70 -0.39 22.40 10.18
N GLU A 71 -0.67 21.28 10.86
CA GLU A 71 0.27 20.16 10.96
C GLU A 71 0.57 19.57 9.57
N LEU A 72 -0.48 19.35 8.77
CA LEU A 72 -0.33 18.82 7.40
C LEU A 72 0.39 19.82 6.48
N ALA A 73 0.11 21.11 6.62
CA ALA A 73 0.80 22.17 5.89
C ALA A 73 2.29 22.20 6.25
N GLN A 74 2.66 22.14 7.53
CA GLN A 74 4.06 22.09 7.95
C GLN A 74 4.76 20.84 7.39
N ALA A 75 4.11 19.67 7.50
CA ALA A 75 4.66 18.40 7.02
C ALA A 75 4.96 18.40 5.50
N THR A 76 4.18 19.15 4.72
CA THR A 76 4.29 19.21 3.25
C THR A 76 4.95 20.49 2.73
N LYS A 77 5.41 21.38 3.62
CA LYS A 77 5.90 22.72 3.27
C LYS A 77 4.84 23.51 2.49
N SER A 78 3.62 23.56 3.01
CA SER A 78 2.44 24.19 2.43
C SER A 78 2.04 23.60 1.08
N PHE A 79 2.03 22.27 0.97
CA PHE A 79 1.57 21.53 -0.22
C PHE A 79 2.28 21.95 -1.52
N THR A 80 3.59 22.22 -1.45
CA THR A 80 4.37 22.61 -2.62
C THR A 80 4.47 21.50 -3.67
N ASN A 81 4.65 21.86 -4.94
CA ASN A 81 4.87 20.89 -6.04
C ASN A 81 6.07 19.96 -5.81
N LYS A 82 7.05 20.34 -4.98
CA LYS A 82 8.19 19.47 -4.62
C LYS A 82 7.77 18.29 -3.73
N SER A 83 6.68 18.44 -3.00
CA SER A 83 6.11 17.39 -2.15
C SER A 83 5.05 16.56 -2.87
N LEU A 84 4.57 17.00 -4.04
CA LEU A 84 3.60 16.27 -4.84
C LEU A 84 4.26 15.00 -5.42
N ILE A 85 3.72 13.83 -5.05
CA ILE A 85 4.21 12.52 -5.49
C ILE A 85 3.26 11.82 -6.46
N GLY A 86 2.04 12.32 -6.63
CA GLY A 86 1.09 11.78 -7.59
C GLY A 86 -0.28 12.45 -7.53
N ILE A 87 -1.15 12.08 -8.46
CA ILE A 87 -2.56 12.46 -8.48
C ILE A 87 -3.36 11.15 -8.66
N GLY A 88 -4.27 10.88 -7.74
CA GLY A 88 -5.15 9.71 -7.77
C GLY A 88 -6.62 10.11 -7.79
N LYS A 89 -7.52 9.14 -7.62
CA LYS A 89 -8.97 9.40 -7.62
C LYS A 89 -9.43 10.32 -6.49
N PHE A 90 -8.73 10.29 -5.36
CA PHE A 90 -8.96 11.19 -4.23
C PHE A 90 -8.24 12.55 -4.41
N GLY A 91 -7.71 12.88 -5.58
CA GLY A 91 -6.98 14.11 -5.83
C GLY A 91 -5.47 13.99 -5.62
N GLU A 92 -4.86 15.09 -5.21
CA GLU A 92 -3.41 15.26 -5.12
C GLU A 92 -2.84 14.44 -3.95
N VAL A 93 -1.67 13.83 -4.15
CA VAL A 93 -0.96 13.05 -3.12
C VAL A 93 0.39 13.68 -2.84
N TYR A 94 0.61 14.06 -1.58
CA TYR A 94 1.82 14.73 -1.12
C TYR A 94 2.61 13.84 -0.16
N LYS A 95 3.94 13.82 -0.30
CA LYS A 95 4.85 13.26 0.70
C LYS A 95 5.05 14.30 1.82
N GLY A 96 4.82 13.89 3.05
CA GLY A 96 5.03 14.72 4.24
C GLY A 96 5.95 14.06 5.26
N LEU A 97 6.55 14.89 6.12
CA LEU A 97 7.25 14.46 7.33
C LEU A 97 6.57 15.12 8.53
N LEU A 98 5.89 14.31 9.35
CA LEU A 98 5.24 14.78 10.58
C LEU A 98 6.28 15.22 11.62
N GLN A 99 5.86 16.00 12.61
CA GLN A 99 6.75 16.53 13.66
C GLN A 99 7.40 15.42 14.51
N ASP A 100 6.73 14.27 14.64
CA ASP A 100 7.24 13.07 15.30
C ASP A 100 8.26 12.28 14.46
N GLY A 101 8.58 12.75 13.25
CA GLY A 101 9.52 12.13 12.33
C GLY A 101 8.91 11.04 11.43
N VAL A 102 7.59 10.81 11.50
CA VAL A 102 6.93 9.81 10.66
C VAL A 102 6.73 10.35 9.24
N LEU A 103 7.18 9.58 8.24
CA LEU A 103 6.92 9.85 6.83
C LEU A 103 5.50 9.41 6.46
N VAL A 104 4.76 10.30 5.78
CA VAL A 104 3.35 10.08 5.42
C VAL A 104 3.06 10.42 3.96
N ALA A 105 2.02 9.79 3.43
CA ALA A 105 1.38 10.18 2.17
C ALA A 105 0.03 10.86 2.48
N ILE A 106 -0.08 12.14 2.16
CA ILE A 106 -1.24 12.98 2.43
C ILE A 106 -2.01 13.18 1.13
N LYS A 107 -3.22 12.61 1.05
CA LYS A 107 -4.12 12.83 -0.08
C LYS A 107 -5.02 14.02 0.20
N LYS A 108 -5.23 14.87 -0.79
CA LYS A 108 -5.97 16.13 -0.68
C LYS A 108 -7.00 16.24 -1.79
N ARG A 109 -8.24 16.59 -1.42
CA ARG A 109 -9.29 16.98 -2.36
C ARG A 109 -10.13 18.15 -1.86
N PRO A 110 -10.76 18.92 -2.76
CA PRO A 110 -11.91 19.72 -2.41
C PRO A 110 -13.04 18.83 -1.85
N GLY A 111 -13.68 19.27 -0.77
CA GLY A 111 -14.79 18.55 -0.16
C GLY A 111 -15.26 19.23 1.13
N LEU A 112 -16.57 19.39 1.28
CA LEU A 112 -17.16 19.92 2.51
C LEU A 112 -16.90 18.96 3.69
N PRO A 113 -16.79 19.47 4.93
CA PRO A 113 -16.77 18.60 6.10
C PRO A 113 -18.08 17.82 6.21
N THR A 114 -18.01 16.49 6.34
CA THR A 114 -19.21 15.63 6.48
C THR A 114 -18.99 14.54 7.53
N GLN A 115 -20.07 14.14 8.20
CA GLN A 115 -19.98 13.06 9.19
C GLN A 115 -19.81 11.69 8.53
N GLU A 116 -20.33 11.53 7.32
CA GLU A 116 -20.16 10.34 6.48
C GLU A 116 -18.67 10.11 6.16
N PHE A 117 -17.94 11.17 5.80
CA PHE A 117 -16.49 11.08 5.58
C PHE A 117 -15.76 10.60 6.84
N VAL A 118 -16.08 11.18 8.00
CA VAL A 118 -15.46 10.79 9.28
C VAL A 118 -15.78 9.35 9.64
N ASN A 119 -17.03 8.91 9.48
CA ASN A 119 -17.44 7.54 9.79
C ASN A 119 -16.72 6.52 8.90
N GLU A 120 -16.63 6.80 7.60
CA GLU A 120 -15.92 5.95 6.65
C GLU A 120 -14.43 5.90 6.98
N VAL A 121 -13.79 7.03 7.30
CA VAL A 121 -12.38 7.05 7.72
C VAL A 121 -12.15 6.24 9.00
N ARG A 122 -13.04 6.37 10.01
CA ARG A 122 -12.95 5.57 11.24
C ARG A 122 -13.01 4.09 10.95
N TYR A 123 -13.92 3.67 10.08
CA TYR A 123 -14.00 2.29 9.63
C TYR A 123 -12.69 1.85 8.92
N LEU A 124 -12.23 2.61 7.92
CA LEU A 124 -11.04 2.27 7.15
C LEU A 124 -9.74 2.26 7.99
N SER A 125 -9.58 3.18 8.92
CA SER A 125 -8.43 3.25 9.82
C SER A 125 -8.39 2.14 10.86
N SER A 126 -9.52 1.46 11.13
CA SER A 126 -9.53 0.28 12.00
C SER A 126 -8.90 -0.95 11.33
N ILE A 127 -8.80 -0.97 10.00
CA ILE A 127 -8.32 -2.10 9.22
C ILE A 127 -6.78 -2.12 9.19
N HIS A 128 -6.19 -3.16 9.75
CA HIS A 128 -4.73 -3.33 9.83
C HIS A 128 -4.31 -4.69 9.31
N HIS A 129 -3.42 -4.69 8.31
CA HIS A 129 -2.83 -5.91 7.79
C HIS A 129 -1.48 -5.61 7.14
N ARG A 130 -0.53 -6.55 7.24
CA ARG A 130 0.85 -6.35 6.71
C ARG A 130 0.88 -6.03 5.22
N ASN A 131 -0.06 -6.56 4.46
CA ASN A 131 -0.19 -6.34 3.03
C ASN A 131 -1.24 -5.28 2.65
N LEU A 132 -1.60 -4.39 3.57
CA LEU A 132 -2.41 -3.20 3.28
C LEU A 132 -1.61 -1.94 3.64
N VAL A 133 -1.88 -0.84 2.94
CA VAL A 133 -1.40 0.48 3.33
C VAL A 133 -2.29 1.00 4.45
N THR A 134 -1.67 1.37 5.57
CA THR A 134 -2.35 1.80 6.78
C THR A 134 -2.81 3.25 6.68
N LEU A 135 -4.10 3.48 6.93
CA LEU A 135 -4.67 4.82 7.10
C LEU A 135 -4.44 5.29 8.53
N LEU A 136 -3.60 6.31 8.71
CA LEU A 136 -3.22 6.85 10.01
C LEU A 136 -4.27 7.83 10.55
N GLY A 137 -4.99 8.52 9.66
CA GLY A 137 -6.02 9.47 10.06
C GLY A 137 -6.47 10.40 8.94
N PHE A 138 -7.06 11.52 9.31
CA PHE A 138 -7.68 12.47 8.39
C PHE A 138 -7.63 13.91 8.89
N CYS A 139 -7.94 14.84 7.99
CA CYS A 139 -8.29 16.22 8.30
C CYS A 139 -9.48 16.63 7.42
N GLN A 140 -10.37 17.47 7.94
CA GLN A 140 -11.38 18.16 7.14
C GLN A 140 -11.49 19.60 7.63
N GLU A 141 -11.12 20.54 6.78
CA GLU A 141 -11.08 21.97 7.13
C GLU A 141 -11.16 22.81 5.86
N SER A 142 -11.77 24.00 5.93
CA SER A 142 -11.80 24.97 4.83
C SER A 142 -12.23 24.36 3.47
N ASN A 143 -13.32 23.58 3.47
CA ASN A 143 -13.84 22.87 2.30
C ASN A 143 -12.81 21.96 1.59
N THR A 144 -11.86 21.43 2.36
CA THR A 144 -10.86 20.49 1.91
C THR A 144 -10.87 19.27 2.82
N GLN A 145 -10.75 18.08 2.23
CA GLN A 145 -10.63 16.82 2.96
C GLN A 145 -9.28 16.18 2.69
N PHE A 146 -8.72 15.57 3.73
CA PHE A 146 -7.42 14.93 3.71
C PHE A 146 -7.48 13.51 4.26
N LEU A 147 -6.75 12.60 3.64
CA LEU A 147 -6.44 11.28 4.17
C LEU A 147 -4.93 11.18 4.38
N VAL A 148 -4.52 10.69 5.54
CA VAL A 148 -3.10 10.56 5.91
C VAL A 148 -2.76 9.08 6.03
N TYR A 149 -1.94 8.58 5.11
CA TYR A 149 -1.48 7.20 5.07
C TYR A 149 -0.01 7.09 5.48
N GLU A 150 0.42 5.89 5.87
CA GLU A 150 1.85 5.58 5.91
C GLU A 150 2.50 5.82 4.53
N TYR A 151 3.73 6.33 4.51
CA TYR A 151 4.48 6.46 3.26
C TYR A 151 5.19 5.14 2.91
N VAL A 152 4.92 4.60 1.72
CA VAL A 152 5.55 3.38 1.22
C VAL A 152 6.69 3.73 0.25
N PRO A 153 7.95 3.42 0.57
CA PRO A 153 9.11 4.07 -0.05
C PRO A 153 9.41 3.65 -1.50
N ASN A 154 9.16 2.39 -1.87
CA ASN A 154 9.51 1.90 -3.21
C ASN A 154 8.38 2.11 -4.24
N GLY A 155 7.30 2.81 -3.90
CA GLY A 155 6.25 3.18 -4.86
C GLY A 155 5.44 1.99 -5.39
N SER A 156 4.79 2.17 -6.54
CA SER A 156 3.84 1.20 -7.11
C SER A 156 4.52 0.09 -7.90
N VAL A 157 3.90 -1.08 -7.94
CA VAL A 157 4.33 -2.22 -8.76
C VAL A 157 4.36 -1.84 -10.24
N SER A 158 3.40 -1.05 -10.74
CA SER A 158 3.39 -0.57 -12.13
C SER A 158 4.69 0.15 -12.52
N SER A 159 5.21 1.00 -11.62
CA SER A 159 6.47 1.73 -11.83
C SER A 159 7.68 0.80 -11.98
N HIS A 160 7.64 -0.39 -11.38
CA HIS A 160 8.71 -1.37 -11.47
C HIS A 160 8.56 -2.36 -12.65
N LEU A 161 7.36 -2.49 -13.21
CA LEU A 161 7.11 -3.36 -14.36
C LEU A 161 7.44 -2.67 -15.68
N TYR A 162 6.87 -1.49 -15.91
CA TYR A 162 6.94 -0.77 -17.20
C TYR A 162 7.33 0.71 -17.07
N GLY A 163 7.57 1.20 -15.84
CA GLY A 163 8.13 2.52 -15.58
C GLY A 163 7.11 3.67 -15.66
N ALA A 164 7.55 4.87 -15.27
CA ALA A 164 6.72 6.07 -15.38
C ALA A 164 6.72 6.58 -16.83
N GLY A 165 5.58 6.48 -17.52
CA GLY A 165 5.41 6.98 -18.89
C GLY A 165 6.17 6.15 -19.95
N GLY A 166 6.17 4.82 -19.82
CA GLY A 166 6.73 3.90 -20.82
C GLY A 166 8.27 3.87 -20.90
N LYS A 167 8.96 4.51 -19.96
CA LYS A 167 10.43 4.41 -19.86
C LYS A 167 10.80 3.10 -19.18
N VAL A 168 11.55 2.26 -19.90
CA VAL A 168 12.02 0.96 -19.38
C VAL A 168 12.74 1.16 -18.03
N PRO A 169 12.28 0.50 -16.94
CA PRO A 169 12.94 0.58 -15.64
C PRO A 169 14.38 0.10 -15.74
N GLY A 170 15.31 0.81 -15.08
CA GLY A 170 16.72 0.42 -15.03
C GLY A 170 16.97 -0.95 -14.38
N ASN A 171 16.05 -1.41 -13.53
CA ASN A 171 16.00 -2.76 -12.97
C ASN A 171 14.55 -3.26 -12.99
N ARG A 172 14.24 -4.20 -13.87
CA ARG A 172 12.92 -4.86 -13.90
C ARG A 172 12.79 -5.83 -12.72
N LEU A 173 11.60 -5.94 -12.13
CA LEU A 173 11.34 -6.94 -11.09
C LEU A 173 11.63 -8.36 -11.59
N GLU A 174 12.47 -9.09 -10.86
CA GLU A 174 12.68 -10.52 -11.07
C GLU A 174 11.42 -11.33 -10.79
N PHE A 175 11.25 -12.46 -11.48
CA PHE A 175 10.08 -13.32 -11.35
C PHE A 175 9.77 -13.71 -9.89
N ARG A 176 10.80 -14.00 -9.08
CA ARG A 176 10.64 -14.32 -7.66
C ARG A 176 9.98 -13.18 -6.88
N HIS A 177 10.38 -11.94 -7.13
CA HIS A 177 9.75 -10.77 -6.51
C HIS A 177 8.30 -10.61 -6.98
N ARG A 178 8.03 -10.82 -8.27
CA ARG A 178 6.66 -10.77 -8.81
C ARG A 178 5.73 -11.80 -8.16
N LEU A 179 6.21 -13.01 -7.93
CA LEU A 179 5.48 -14.05 -7.21
C LEU A 179 5.25 -13.69 -5.73
N ALA A 180 6.26 -13.16 -5.05
CA ALA A 180 6.11 -12.71 -3.67
C ALA A 180 5.09 -11.56 -3.55
N ILE A 181 5.13 -10.62 -4.50
CA ILE A 181 4.19 -9.50 -4.62
C ILE A 181 2.77 -10.01 -4.87
N SER A 182 2.57 -10.98 -5.77
CA SER A 182 1.23 -11.52 -6.05
C SER A 182 0.62 -12.20 -4.83
N ILE A 183 1.41 -12.99 -4.10
CA ILE A 183 0.99 -13.63 -2.85
C ILE A 183 0.64 -12.59 -1.79
N GLY A 184 1.47 -11.54 -1.63
CA GLY A 184 1.21 -10.46 -0.68
C GLY A 184 -0.07 -9.70 -1.01
N ALA A 185 -0.25 -9.31 -2.27
CA ALA A 185 -1.44 -8.61 -2.73
C ALA A 185 -2.72 -9.46 -2.55
N ALA A 186 -2.64 -10.78 -2.84
CA ALA A 186 -3.73 -11.71 -2.61
C ALA A 186 -4.13 -11.77 -1.12
N LYS A 187 -3.15 -11.83 -0.21
CA LYS A 187 -3.41 -11.79 1.24
C LYS A 187 -4.09 -10.48 1.67
N GLY A 188 -3.66 -9.35 1.09
CA GLY A 188 -4.29 -8.05 1.31
C GLY A 188 -5.77 -8.04 0.90
N LEU A 189 -6.08 -8.46 -0.34
CA LEU A 189 -7.46 -8.56 -0.83
C LEU A 189 -8.30 -9.55 -0.02
N ALA A 190 -7.76 -10.74 0.26
CA ALA A 190 -8.46 -11.75 1.05
C ALA A 190 -8.81 -11.22 2.45
N HIS A 191 -7.91 -10.46 3.08
CA HIS A 191 -8.21 -9.81 4.34
C HIS A 191 -9.38 -8.84 4.23
N LEU A 192 -9.38 -7.94 3.23
CA LEU A 192 -10.50 -7.00 2.99
C LEU A 192 -11.84 -7.73 2.81
N HIS A 193 -11.83 -8.83 2.06
CA HIS A 193 -13.03 -9.64 1.80
C HIS A 193 -13.51 -10.43 3.02
N SER A 194 -12.63 -10.69 3.99
CA SER A 194 -12.95 -11.41 5.24
C SER A 194 -13.57 -10.53 6.33
N LEU A 195 -13.53 -9.20 6.17
CA LEU A 195 -14.06 -8.25 7.15
C LEU A 195 -15.59 -8.35 7.29
N SER A 196 -16.10 -7.87 8.42
CA SER A 196 -17.52 -7.68 8.69
C SER A 196 -17.75 -6.27 9.25
N PRO A 197 -18.34 -5.33 8.47
CA PRO A 197 -18.81 -5.52 7.09
C PRO A 197 -17.67 -5.79 6.11
N ARG A 198 -17.98 -6.44 4.99
CA ARG A 198 -16.99 -6.73 3.94
C ARG A 198 -16.55 -5.44 3.25
N LEU A 199 -15.24 -5.30 3.01
CA LEU A 199 -14.71 -4.22 2.17
C LEU A 199 -14.32 -4.74 0.78
N ILE A 200 -14.98 -4.21 -0.25
CA ILE A 200 -14.61 -4.43 -1.65
C ILE A 200 -13.64 -3.31 -2.05
N HIS A 201 -12.53 -3.65 -2.69
CA HIS A 201 -11.48 -2.71 -3.06
C HIS A 201 -11.94 -1.74 -4.16
N LYS A 202 -12.61 -2.24 -5.21
CA LYS A 202 -13.22 -1.48 -6.33
C LYS A 202 -12.25 -0.75 -7.27
N ASP A 203 -10.97 -0.65 -6.94
CA ASP A 203 -9.93 -0.06 -7.81
C ASP A 203 -8.61 -0.87 -7.77
N PHE A 204 -8.69 -2.20 -7.74
CA PHE A 204 -7.50 -3.03 -7.59
C PHE A 204 -6.71 -3.09 -8.91
N LYS A 205 -5.43 -2.69 -8.90
CA LYS A 205 -4.54 -2.64 -10.07
C LYS A 205 -3.08 -2.52 -9.64
N THR A 206 -2.13 -2.74 -10.56
CA THR A 206 -0.67 -2.62 -10.27
C THR A 206 -0.25 -1.23 -9.78
N ALA A 207 -0.97 -0.17 -10.16
CA ALA A 207 -0.74 1.18 -9.65
C ALA A 207 -1.14 1.34 -8.17
N ASN A 208 -2.07 0.53 -7.67
CA ASN A 208 -2.57 0.55 -6.30
C ASN A 208 -2.00 -0.59 -5.44
N VAL A 209 -0.97 -1.30 -5.92
CA VAL A 209 -0.14 -2.18 -5.10
C VAL A 209 1.22 -1.53 -4.95
N LEU A 210 1.58 -1.13 -3.74
CA LEU A 210 2.86 -0.53 -3.41
C LEU A 210 3.81 -1.58 -2.83
N VAL A 211 5.11 -1.29 -2.82
CA VAL A 211 6.13 -2.14 -2.22
C VAL A 211 6.93 -1.37 -1.17
N ASP A 212 7.08 -1.95 0.02
CA ASP A 212 7.89 -1.37 1.09
C ASP A 212 9.40 -1.55 0.85
N GLU A 213 10.23 -1.11 1.80
CA GLU A 213 11.69 -1.20 1.73
C GLU A 213 12.22 -2.64 1.55
N ASN A 214 11.44 -3.65 1.96
CA ASN A 214 11.76 -5.07 1.83
C ASN A 214 11.05 -5.72 0.62
N PHE A 215 10.47 -4.92 -0.27
CA PHE A 215 9.65 -5.38 -1.39
C PHE A 215 8.43 -6.22 -0.99
N ILE A 216 7.91 -5.99 0.22
CA ILE A 216 6.63 -6.59 0.63
C ILE A 216 5.49 -5.76 0.03
N ALA A 217 4.58 -6.44 -0.66
CA ALA A 217 3.42 -5.80 -1.27
C ALA A 217 2.44 -5.27 -0.23
N LYS A 218 1.97 -4.04 -0.43
CA LYS A 218 0.92 -3.36 0.33
C LYS A 218 -0.15 -2.83 -0.63
N VAL A 219 -1.38 -3.33 -0.50
CA VAL A 219 -2.52 -2.86 -1.29
C VAL A 219 -2.96 -1.50 -0.74
N ALA A 220 -2.97 -0.49 -1.60
CA ALA A 220 -3.34 0.89 -1.32
C ALA A 220 -4.76 1.18 -1.81
N ASP A 221 -5.36 2.27 -1.35
CA ASP A 221 -6.59 2.84 -1.92
C ASP A 221 -7.86 2.00 -1.75
N ALA A 222 -7.81 0.99 -0.89
CA ALA A 222 -8.99 0.23 -0.48
C ALA A 222 -10.08 1.16 0.07
N GLY A 223 -11.29 1.09 -0.49
CA GLY A 223 -12.43 1.89 -0.07
C GLY A 223 -12.41 3.36 -0.53
N VAL A 224 -11.35 3.83 -1.21
CA VAL A 224 -11.25 5.25 -1.62
C VAL A 224 -12.40 5.67 -2.54
N ARG A 225 -12.93 4.75 -3.38
CA ARG A 225 -14.10 5.03 -4.22
C ARG A 225 -15.38 5.31 -3.44
N ASN A 226 -15.48 4.93 -2.17
CA ASN A 226 -16.64 5.23 -1.33
C ASN A 226 -16.74 6.74 -1.02
N PHE A 227 -15.62 7.46 -1.12
CA PHE A 227 -15.59 8.90 -0.94
C PHE A 227 -15.97 9.67 -2.20
N LEU A 228 -15.86 9.05 -3.37
CA LEU A 228 -16.18 9.67 -4.66
C LEU A 228 -17.69 9.58 -4.82
N GLY A 229 -18.35 10.72 -5.06
CA GLY A 229 -19.76 10.72 -5.40
C GLY A 229 -20.04 9.87 -6.65
N ARG A 230 -21.32 9.74 -7.03
CA ARG A 230 -21.71 8.92 -8.20
C ARG A 230 -21.10 9.39 -9.54
N GLU A 231 -20.49 10.57 -9.58
CA GLU A 231 -19.89 11.14 -10.79
C GLU A 231 -18.36 11.03 -10.74
N GLU A 232 -17.80 10.09 -11.51
CA GLU A 232 -16.36 10.01 -11.77
C GLU A 232 -15.99 11.00 -12.87
N VAL A 233 -15.38 12.13 -12.53
CA VAL A 233 -14.77 13.05 -13.52
C VAL A 233 -13.27 12.73 -13.58
N GLY A 234 -12.90 11.79 -14.44
CA GLY A 234 -11.50 11.49 -14.80
C GLY A 234 -11.13 12.04 -16.17
N THR A 235 -9.84 12.14 -16.49
CA THR A 235 -9.36 12.42 -17.85
C THR A 235 -9.60 11.18 -18.75
N SER A 236 -9.90 11.38 -20.03
CA SER A 236 -10.30 10.31 -20.96
C SER A 236 -9.33 9.13 -21.03
N SER A 237 -8.02 9.36 -20.93
CA SER A 237 -6.99 8.31 -20.94
C SER A 237 -6.95 7.46 -19.66
N HIS A 238 -7.10 8.08 -18.49
CA HIS A 238 -7.16 7.37 -17.21
C HIS A 238 -8.45 6.53 -17.07
N ILE A 239 -9.55 7.02 -17.66
CA ILE A 239 -10.81 6.29 -17.71
C ILE A 239 -10.66 4.97 -18.52
N VAL A 240 -9.93 4.99 -19.63
CA VAL A 240 -9.70 3.80 -20.46
C VAL A 240 -8.77 2.79 -19.77
N ALA A 241 -7.68 3.26 -19.15
CA ALA A 241 -6.74 2.39 -18.42
C ALA A 241 -7.38 1.74 -17.18
N ASP A 242 -8.32 2.41 -16.52
CA ASP A 242 -9.05 1.84 -15.38
C ASP A 242 -10.14 0.86 -15.81
N GLN A 243 -10.71 1.01 -17.01
CA GLN A 243 -11.78 0.13 -17.52
C GLN A 243 -11.31 -1.31 -17.71
N ILE A 244 -10.05 -1.55 -18.08
CA ILE A 244 -9.55 -2.91 -18.32
C ILE A 244 -9.50 -3.77 -17.05
N PHE A 245 -9.45 -3.14 -15.88
CA PHE A 245 -9.52 -3.82 -14.58
C PHE A 245 -10.96 -4.04 -14.10
N LEU A 246 -11.96 -3.43 -14.75
CA LEU A 246 -13.36 -3.61 -14.38
C LEU A 246 -13.87 -4.92 -14.96
N SER A 247 -14.49 -5.75 -14.11
CA SER A 247 -15.18 -6.95 -14.58
C SER A 247 -16.39 -6.61 -15.46
N PRO A 248 -16.82 -7.51 -16.35
CA PRO A 248 -17.95 -7.26 -17.26
C PRO A 248 -19.21 -6.77 -16.55
N GLU A 249 -19.57 -7.36 -15.41
CA GLU A 249 -20.75 -6.98 -14.63
C GLU A 249 -20.62 -5.59 -13.98
N VAL A 250 -19.40 -5.14 -13.67
CA VAL A 250 -19.15 -3.77 -13.20
C VAL A 250 -19.21 -2.79 -14.35
N GLN A 251 -18.67 -3.14 -15.53
CA GLN A 251 -18.74 -2.29 -16.70
C GLN A 251 -20.20 -2.01 -17.09
N GLU A 252 -21.01 -3.07 -17.16
CA GLU A 252 -22.41 -3.04 -17.59
C GLU A 252 -23.36 -2.49 -16.51
N PHE A 253 -23.28 -3.01 -15.28
CA PHE A 253 -24.28 -2.71 -14.24
C PHE A 253 -23.77 -1.87 -13.08
N LYS A 254 -22.48 -1.51 -13.07
CA LYS A 254 -21.81 -0.81 -11.94
C LYS A 254 -21.96 -1.54 -10.60
N ARG A 255 -22.08 -2.88 -10.63
CA ARG A 255 -22.27 -3.74 -9.46
C ARG A 255 -20.94 -4.32 -8.98
N PHE A 256 -20.35 -3.70 -7.98
CA PHE A 256 -19.12 -4.18 -7.34
C PHE A 256 -19.40 -5.35 -6.39
N SER A 257 -18.52 -6.34 -6.42
CA SER A 257 -18.52 -7.53 -5.54
C SER A 257 -17.09 -8.01 -5.27
N GLU A 258 -16.90 -8.97 -4.37
CA GLU A 258 -15.57 -9.62 -4.23
C GLU A 258 -15.10 -10.24 -5.56
N LYS A 259 -16.03 -10.70 -6.41
CA LYS A 259 -15.70 -11.30 -7.71
C LYS A 259 -15.15 -10.28 -8.69
N SER A 260 -15.60 -9.02 -8.60
CA SER A 260 -15.02 -7.94 -9.39
C SER A 260 -13.56 -7.63 -8.99
N ASP A 261 -13.22 -7.72 -7.70
CA ASP A 261 -11.82 -7.61 -7.25
C ASP A 261 -10.99 -8.83 -7.69
N VAL A 262 -11.58 -10.03 -7.73
CA VAL A 262 -10.91 -11.24 -8.23
C VAL A 262 -10.62 -11.14 -9.73
N TYR A 263 -11.53 -10.58 -10.52
CA TYR A 263 -11.28 -10.29 -11.93
C TYR A 263 -10.10 -9.32 -12.09
N ALA A 264 -10.13 -8.20 -11.36
CA ALA A 264 -9.05 -7.22 -11.36
C ALA A 264 -7.71 -7.82 -10.91
N PHE A 265 -7.74 -8.75 -9.94
CA PHE A 265 -6.57 -9.52 -9.53
C PHE A 265 -6.03 -10.41 -10.66
N GLY A 266 -6.90 -11.01 -11.48
CA GLY A 266 -6.51 -11.72 -12.70
C GLY A 266 -5.75 -10.84 -13.69
N VAL A 267 -6.27 -9.65 -13.98
CA VAL A 267 -5.58 -8.66 -14.85
C VAL A 267 -4.23 -8.25 -14.26
N PHE A 268 -4.17 -8.02 -12.94
CA PHE A 268 -2.93 -7.75 -12.22
C PHE A 268 -1.89 -8.88 -12.35
N LEU A 269 -2.31 -10.15 -12.32
CA LEU A 269 -1.42 -11.28 -12.58
C LEU A 269 -0.89 -11.28 -14.02
N LEU A 270 -1.71 -10.93 -15.00
CA LEU A 270 -1.28 -10.82 -16.40
C LEU A 270 -0.22 -9.75 -16.57
N GLU A 271 -0.37 -8.59 -15.93
CA GLU A 271 0.66 -7.53 -15.95
C GLU A 271 1.95 -7.98 -15.24
N LEU A 272 1.84 -8.68 -14.10
CA LEU A 272 3.01 -9.22 -13.41
C LEU A 272 3.76 -10.24 -14.28
N VAL A 273 3.07 -11.16 -14.95
CA VAL A 273 3.72 -12.19 -15.77
C VAL A 273 4.32 -11.58 -17.03
N SER A 274 3.57 -10.75 -17.75
CA SER A 274 4.02 -10.14 -19.01
C SER A 274 5.06 -9.03 -18.80
N GLY A 275 5.01 -8.34 -17.65
CA GLY A 275 5.75 -7.10 -17.43
C GLY A 275 5.28 -5.95 -18.32
N ARG A 276 4.03 -5.99 -18.80
CA ARG A 276 3.43 -5.01 -19.71
C ARG A 276 2.15 -4.45 -19.09
N GLU A 277 1.83 -3.22 -19.47
CA GLU A 277 0.55 -2.62 -19.10
C GLU A 277 -0.59 -3.31 -19.89
N ALA A 278 -1.68 -3.64 -19.21
CA ALA A 278 -2.78 -4.42 -19.79
C ALA A 278 -3.46 -3.70 -20.96
N SER A 279 -3.45 -2.36 -20.94
CA SER A 279 -4.02 -1.49 -21.98
C SER A 279 -3.17 -1.45 -23.26
N GLU A 280 -1.91 -1.88 -23.21
CA GLU A 280 -1.07 -1.91 -24.41
C GLU A 280 -1.53 -3.00 -25.40
N PRO A 281 -1.48 -2.74 -26.72
CA PRO A 281 -1.77 -3.74 -27.74
C PRO A 281 -0.88 -4.98 -27.61
N SER A 282 -1.42 -6.17 -27.90
CA SER A 282 -0.67 -7.42 -27.92
C SER A 282 0.45 -7.39 -28.97
N PRO A 283 1.59 -8.08 -28.78
CA PRO A 283 2.68 -8.13 -29.76
C PRO A 283 2.25 -8.85 -31.05
N SER A 284 1.21 -9.69 -30.98
CA SER A 284 0.69 -10.47 -32.11
C SER A 284 -0.54 -9.86 -32.78
N SER A 285 -1.11 -8.78 -32.23
CA SER A 285 -2.28 -8.09 -32.78
C SER A 285 -2.30 -6.64 -32.32
N SER A 286 -2.19 -5.70 -33.27
CA SER A 286 -2.19 -4.26 -33.01
C SER A 286 -3.54 -3.70 -32.54
N THR A 287 -4.58 -4.53 -32.47
CA THR A 287 -5.95 -4.12 -32.12
C THR A 287 -6.49 -4.75 -30.83
N GLN A 288 -5.81 -5.76 -30.26
CA GLN A 288 -6.28 -6.47 -29.07
C GLN A 288 -5.46 -6.08 -27.85
N THR A 289 -6.13 -5.76 -26.75
CA THR A 289 -5.51 -5.59 -25.43
C THR A 289 -4.95 -6.92 -24.90
N LEU A 290 -4.10 -6.86 -23.87
CA LEU A 290 -3.56 -8.07 -23.24
C LEU A 290 -4.67 -9.01 -22.73
N VAL A 291 -5.74 -8.43 -22.18
CA VAL A 291 -6.88 -9.20 -21.64
C VAL A 291 -7.66 -9.88 -22.77
N GLU A 292 -7.99 -9.16 -23.85
CA GLU A 292 -8.70 -9.72 -25.00
C GLU A 292 -7.88 -10.81 -25.70
N TRP A 293 -6.57 -10.63 -25.79
CA TRP A 293 -5.66 -11.64 -26.33
C TRP A 293 -5.69 -12.93 -25.50
N VAL A 294 -5.64 -12.85 -24.16
CA VAL A 294 -5.73 -14.06 -23.32
C VAL A 294 -7.09 -14.74 -23.49
N MET A 295 -8.18 -13.97 -23.49
CA MET A 295 -9.54 -14.52 -23.60
C MET A 295 -9.80 -15.20 -24.95
N SER A 296 -9.28 -14.64 -26.05
CA SER A 296 -9.43 -15.19 -27.41
C SER A 296 -8.58 -16.45 -27.66
N ASN A 297 -7.48 -16.63 -26.94
CA ASN A 297 -6.64 -17.83 -27.05
C ASN A 297 -7.05 -18.94 -26.07
N HIS A 298 -7.72 -18.60 -24.96
CA HIS A 298 -8.21 -19.60 -24.01
C HIS A 298 -9.36 -20.45 -24.61
N SER A 299 -10.21 -19.86 -25.45
CA SER A 299 -11.29 -20.56 -26.16
C SER A 299 -10.83 -21.50 -27.28
N GLN A 300 -9.52 -21.58 -27.56
CA GLN A 300 -8.94 -22.55 -28.50
C GLN A 300 -8.34 -23.78 -27.80
N ILE A 301 -8.20 -23.74 -26.46
CA ILE A 301 -7.52 -24.76 -25.66
C ILE A 301 -8.52 -25.61 -24.84
N THR A 302 -9.74 -25.12 -24.64
CA THR A 302 -10.89 -25.85 -24.08
C THR A 302 -11.83 -26.30 -25.18
#